data_AF-A0A7V3J9F9-F1
#
_entry.id   AF-A0A7V3J9F9-F1
#
_cell.length_a   1.000
_cell.length_b   1.000
_cell.length_c   1.000
_cell.angle_alpha   90.00
_cell.angle_beta   90.00
_cell.angle_gamma   90.00
#
_symmetry.space_group_name_H-M   'P 1'
#
loop_
_entity.id
_entity.type
_entity.pdbx_description
1 polymer ?
#
loop_
_entity_poly.entity_id
_entity_poly.type
_entity_poly.pdbx_seq_one_letter_code
_entity_poly.pdbx_strand_id
1 'polypeptide(L)'
;MDFSQILEKYKIQLGIGLGGLILLGLGVIFFRLNSANKPKIEIISSDSSQSAATIFVDIQGAVEKPGVYELPANSRINDLLIRAGGLSASA
;
A
#
# COMPACT_ATOMS: atom_id res chain seq x y z
N MET A 1 -30.16 3.69 54.11
CA MET A 1 -30.83 4.01 52.84
C MET A 1 -30.94 2.69 52.08
N ASP A 2 -32.13 2.10 52.06
CA ASP A 2 -32.31 0.74 51.56
C ASP A 2 -32.39 0.72 50.03
N PHE A 3 -31.26 0.33 49.41
CA PHE A 3 -31.12 0.23 47.94
C PHE A 3 -32.07 -0.80 47.31
N SER A 4 -32.64 -1.70 48.10
CA SER A 4 -33.61 -2.72 47.67
C SER A 4 -34.95 -2.12 47.20
N GLN A 5 -35.40 -1.00 47.79
CA GLN A 5 -36.68 -0.38 47.42
C GLN A 5 -36.60 0.37 46.08
N ILE A 6 -35.44 0.96 45.79
CA ILE A 6 -35.17 1.65 44.51
C ILE A 6 -35.11 0.63 43.37
N LEU A 7 -34.63 -0.58 43.65
CA LEU A 7 -34.55 -1.68 42.69
C LEU A 7 -35.94 -2.17 42.29
N GLU A 8 -36.86 -2.41 43.24
CA GLU A 8 -38.23 -2.89 42.96
C GLU A 8 -39.06 -1.89 42.13
N LYS A 9 -38.96 -0.59 42.42
CA LYS A 9 -39.75 0.44 41.74
C LYS A 9 -39.26 0.75 40.32
N TYR A 10 -37.96 0.62 40.07
CA TYR A 10 -37.33 0.96 38.78
C TYR A 10 -36.85 -0.27 37.98
N LYS A 11 -37.13 -1.49 38.43
CA LYS A 11 -36.79 -2.79 37.81
C LYS A 11 -36.83 -2.80 36.27
N ILE A 12 -37.93 -2.32 35.69
CA ILE A 12 -38.15 -2.32 34.24
C ILE A 12 -37.33 -1.22 33.54
N GLN A 13 -37.27 -0.02 34.12
CA GLN A 13 -36.52 1.12 33.55
C GLN A 13 -35.00 0.86 33.63
N LEU A 14 -34.55 0.28 34.75
CA LEU A 14 -33.16 -0.11 34.96
C LEU A 14 -32.77 -1.28 34.04
N GLY A 15 -33.67 -2.24 33.81
CA GLY A 15 -33.47 -3.34 32.87
C GLY A 15 -33.34 -2.88 31.42
N ILE A 16 -34.17 -1.93 30.98
CA ILE A 16 -34.08 -1.32 29.64
C ILE A 16 -32.82 -0.47 29.48
N GLY A 17 -32.44 0.28 30.51
CA GLY A 17 -31.21 1.07 30.53
C GLY A 17 -29.96 0.19 30.44
N LEU A 18 -29.86 -0.86 31.26
CA LEU A 18 -28.75 -1.83 31.19
C LEU A 18 -28.74 -2.58 29.87
N GLY A 19 -29.90 -3.03 29.39
CA GLY A 19 -30.03 -3.71 28.11
C GLY A 19 -29.52 -2.86 26.95
N GLY A 20 -29.92 -1.59 26.89
CA GLY A 20 -29.46 -0.66 25.85
C GLY A 20 -27.96 -0.38 25.91
N LEU A 21 -27.38 -0.28 27.11
CA LEU A 21 -25.94 -0.03 27.29
C LEU A 21 -25.10 -1.26 26.89
N ILE A 22 -25.59 -2.46 27.19
CA ILE A 22 -24.99 -3.73 26.75
C ILE A 22 -25.07 -3.86 25.22
N LEU A 23 -26.21 -3.51 24.61
CA LEU A 23 -26.41 -3.59 23.16
C LEU A 23 -25.50 -2.60 22.40
N LEU A 24 -25.37 -1.37 22.90
CA LEU A 24 -24.43 -0.38 22.36
C LEU A 24 -22.97 -0.84 22.50
N GLY A 25 -22.59 -1.38 23.67
CA GLY A 25 -21.24 -1.89 23.91
C GLY A 25 -20.87 -3.03 22.95
N LEU A 26 -21.73 -4.05 22.86
CA LEU A 26 -21.52 -5.18 21.96
C LEU A 26 -21.56 -4.76 20.48
N GLY A 27 -22.44 -3.84 20.09
CA GLY A 27 -22.52 -3.31 18.74
C GLY A 27 -21.23 -2.59 18.30
N VAL A 28 -20.66 -1.76 19.17
CA VAL A 28 -19.39 -1.06 18.88
C VAL A 28 -18.21 -2.04 18.80
N ILE A 29 -18.13 -3.02 19.71
CA ILE A 29 -17.08 -4.06 19.68
C ILE A 29 -17.19 -4.90 18.40
N PHE A 30 -18.40 -5.32 18.03
CA PHE A 30 -18.63 -6.13 16.84
C PHE A 30 -18.27 -5.36 15.56
N PHE A 31 -18.61 -4.08 15.49
CA PHE A 31 -18.26 -3.21 14.38
C PHE A 31 -16.74 -3.00 14.26
N ARG A 32 -16.04 -2.88 15.39
CA ARG A 32 -14.57 -2.79 15.40
C ARG A 32 -13.90 -4.08 14.92
N LEU A 33 -14.49 -5.25 15.21
CA LEU A 33 -13.92 -6.53 14.79
C LEU A 33 -14.25 -6.90 13.34
N ASN A 34 -15.40 -6.47 12.81
CA ASN A 34 -15.81 -6.77 11.44
C ASN A 34 -15.24 -5.76 10.40
N SER A 35 -14.71 -4.63 10.84
CA SER A 35 -14.17 -3.58 9.96
C SER A 35 -12.73 -3.87 9.47
N ALA A 36 -12.49 -5.09 9.01
CA ALA A 36 -11.19 -5.52 8.45
C ALA A 36 -11.21 -5.86 6.95
N ASN A 37 -12.34 -5.69 6.25
CA ASN A 37 -12.36 -5.80 4.79
C ASN A 37 -12.39 -4.43 4.13
N LYS A 38 -11.25 -3.74 4.22
CA LYS A 38 -10.92 -2.73 3.22
C LYS A 38 -10.59 -3.51 1.94
N PRO A 39 -11.31 -3.35 0.81
CA PRO A 39 -10.76 -3.77 -0.46
C PRO A 39 -9.49 -2.93 -0.65
N LYS A 40 -8.34 -3.53 -0.36
CA LYS A 40 -7.05 -2.96 -0.69
C LYS A 40 -7.06 -2.94 -2.21
N ILE A 41 -7.35 -1.78 -2.77
CA ILE A 41 -7.11 -1.51 -4.17
C ILE A 41 -5.58 -1.43 -4.26
N GLU A 42 -4.94 -2.59 -4.25
CA GLU A 42 -3.59 -2.72 -4.77
C GLU A 42 -3.74 -2.36 -6.23
N ILE A 43 -3.21 -1.20 -6.59
CA ILE A 43 -2.71 -1.01 -7.93
C ILE A 43 -1.77 -2.21 -8.10
N ILE A 44 -2.13 -3.15 -8.97
CA ILE A 44 -1.19 -4.09 -9.54
C ILE A 44 -0.25 -3.21 -10.37
N SER A 45 0.62 -2.45 -9.71
CA SER A 45 1.95 -2.22 -10.22
C SER A 45 2.47 -3.63 -10.28
N SER A 46 2.41 -4.17 -11.51
CA SER A 46 2.90 -5.47 -11.87
C SER A 46 4.05 -5.79 -10.95
N ASP A 47 3.90 -6.87 -10.19
CA ASP A 47 4.97 -7.43 -9.41
C ASP A 47 6.06 -7.77 -10.43
N SER A 48 6.87 -6.76 -10.77
CA SER A 48 8.00 -6.84 -11.66
C SER A 48 9.14 -7.40 -10.83
N SER A 49 8.86 -8.54 -10.22
CA SER A 49 9.75 -9.67 -10.14
C SER A 49 10.07 -10.22 -11.56
N GLN A 50 10.09 -9.35 -12.59
CA GLN A 50 10.93 -9.56 -13.76
C GLN A 50 12.34 -9.47 -13.21
N SER A 51 12.88 -10.64 -12.91
CA SER A 51 14.31 -10.89 -12.79
C SER A 51 15.00 -9.91 -13.74
N ALA A 52 15.65 -8.88 -13.17
CA ALA A 52 16.21 -7.78 -13.93
C ALA A 52 17.39 -8.35 -14.71
N ALA A 53 17.08 -8.97 -15.85
CA ALA A 53 18.09 -9.47 -16.76
C ALA A 53 18.90 -8.24 -17.16
N THR A 54 20.18 -8.23 -16.82
CA THR A 54 21.05 -7.14 -17.23
C THR A 54 21.71 -7.53 -18.53
N ILE A 55 21.76 -6.59 -19.47
CA ILE A 55 22.40 -6.74 -20.76
C ILE A 55 23.65 -5.86 -20.82
N PHE A 56 24.67 -6.34 -21.51
CA PHE A 56 25.85 -5.56 -21.86
C PHE A 56 25.70 -5.06 -23.29
N VAL A 57 25.80 -3.75 -23.47
CA VAL A 57 25.66 -3.12 -24.78
C VAL A 57 26.94 -2.34 -25.06
N ASP A 58 27.60 -2.66 -26.18
CA ASP A 58 28.75 -1.92 -26.68
C ASP A 58 28.27 -0.78 -27.58
N ILE A 59 28.74 0.45 -27.32
CA ILE A 59 28.45 1.61 -28.16
C ILE A 59 29.72 2.20 -28.75
N GLN A 60 29.68 2.40 -30.07
CA GLN A 60 30.76 2.89 -30.89
C GLN A 60 30.25 4.04 -31.77
N GLY A 61 31.13 4.96 -32.18
CA GLY A 61 30.82 6.07 -33.08
C GLY A 61 30.88 7.45 -32.41
N ALA A 62 30.07 8.39 -32.91
CA ALA A 62 30.05 9.80 -32.49
C ALA A 62 29.27 10.01 -31.17
N VAL A 63 29.72 9.33 -30.12
CA VAL A 63 29.23 9.50 -28.74
C VAL A 63 30.34 10.05 -27.86
N GLU A 64 29.98 10.78 -26.81
CA GLU A 64 30.97 11.39 -25.89
C GLU A 64 31.90 10.33 -25.27
N LYS A 65 31.35 9.17 -24.88
CA LYS A 65 32.12 8.09 -24.24
C LYS A 65 31.78 6.72 -24.85
N PRO A 66 32.47 6.29 -25.92
CA PRO A 66 32.34 4.94 -26.46
C PRO A 66 32.77 3.88 -25.44
N GLY A 67 32.16 2.69 -25.50
CA GLY A 67 32.48 1.56 -24.63
C GLY A 67 31.31 0.66 -24.30
N VAL A 68 31.55 -0.29 -23.40
CA VAL A 68 30.54 -1.27 -22.97
C VAL A 68 29.80 -0.78 -21.73
N TYR A 69 28.48 -0.74 -21.80
CA TYR A 69 27.61 -0.32 -20.71
C TYR A 69 26.69 -1.44 -20.26
N GLU A 70 26.49 -1.51 -18.95
CA GLU A 70 25.54 -2.42 -18.32
C GLU A 70 24.18 -1.71 -18.16
N LEU A 71 23.14 -2.27 -18.77
CA LEU A 71 21.78 -1.74 -18.70
C LEU A 71 20.76 -2.84 -18.40
N PRO A 72 19.67 -2.53 -17.69
CA PRO A 72 18.52 -3.44 -17.59
C PRO A 72 18.02 -3.85 -18.98
N ALA A 73 17.60 -5.10 -19.17
CA ALA A 73 17.11 -5.63 -20.46
C ALA A 73 15.91 -4.88 -21.02
N ASN A 74 15.15 -4.18 -20.17
CA ASN A 74 14.03 -3.35 -20.58
C ASN A 74 14.41 -1.87 -20.83
N SER A 75 15.70 -1.54 -20.81
CA SER A 75 16.18 -0.17 -21.07
C SER A 75 16.12 0.17 -22.54
N ARG A 76 15.88 1.45 -22.83
CA ARG A 76 15.83 1.96 -24.20
C ARG A 76 17.19 2.49 -24.64
N ILE A 77 17.35 2.67 -25.95
CA ILE A 77 18.57 3.28 -26.54
C ILE A 77 18.83 4.68 -25.95
N ASN A 78 17.78 5.45 -25.64
CA ASN A 78 17.92 6.75 -25.01
C ASN A 78 18.62 6.67 -23.64
N ASP A 79 18.32 5.65 -22.84
CA ASP A 79 18.92 5.47 -21.52
C ASP A 79 20.42 5.17 -21.63
N LEU A 80 20.80 4.45 -22.69
CA LEU A 80 22.20 4.20 -23.02
C LEU A 80 22.90 5.48 -23.47
N LEU A 81 22.30 6.27 -24.37
CA LEU A 81 22.87 7.55 -24.82
C LEU A 81 23.11 8.51 -23.65
N ILE A 82 22.16 8.59 -22.71
CA ILE A 82 22.31 9.40 -21.49
C ILE A 82 23.51 8.93 -20.68
N ARG A 83 23.70 7.61 -20.52
CA ARG A 83 24.88 7.04 -19.83
C ARG A 83 26.19 7.29 -20.57
N ALA A 84 26.15 7.28 -21.90
CA ALA A 84 27.29 7.57 -22.75
C ALA A 84 27.65 9.07 -22.79
N GLY A 85 26.85 9.95 -22.17
CA GLY A 85 27.07 11.40 -22.14
C GLY A 85 26.42 12.17 -23.28
N GLY A 86 25.61 11.50 -24.12
CA GLY A 86 25.02 12.07 -25.32
C GLY A 86 25.86 11.87 -26.58
N LEU A 87 25.44 12.52 -27.66
CA LEU A 87 26.20 12.54 -28.90
C LEU A 87 27.36 13.52 -28.78
N SER A 88 28.48 13.16 -29.41
CA SER A 88 29.63 14.06 -29.52
C SER A 88 29.24 15.32 -30.28
N ALA A 89 29.78 16.48 -29.89
CA ALA A 89 29.54 17.76 -30.57
C ALA A 89 29.97 17.79 -32.04
N SER A 90 30.73 16.78 -32.47
CA SER A 90 31.22 16.57 -33.84
C SER A 90 30.34 15.65 -34.70
N ALA A 91 29.13 15.31 -34.24
CA ALA A 91 28.14 14.53 -34.99
C ALA A 91 27.47 15.33 -36.12
#